data_AF-A0A6C0C6Q2-F1
#
_entry.id   AF-A0A6C0C6Q2-F1
#
_cell.length_a   1.000
_cell.length_b   1.000
_cell.length_c   1.000
_cell.angle_alpha   90.00
_cell.angle_beta   90.00
_cell.angle_gamma   90.00
#
_symmetry.space_group_name_H-M   'P 1'
#
loop_
_entity.id
_entity.type
_entity.pdbx_description
1 polymer ?
#
loop_
_entity_poly.entity_id
_entity_poly.type
_entity_poly.pdbx_seq_one_letter_code
_entity_poly.pdbx_strand_id
1 'polypeptide(L)'
;MNLNRDIFLVVSQFLDKYDIIQITALSKYFCDGKKNFLRDHKDICQTHIILNGKCTFYSNMLTNEITHMRFDDEYDDELDMLPSTITHVWFGKNFNKKLRNKLPYGVDTVIFGDRYNTKITRNDFPSSVRTVIFGNDFDNNVDHVFPLGVEYIKFGNNFNQKIARCIPKSVRKIVFGKKFNQTIFDVFQLGIKHIEFGTGFNRSLKGNIPVTATYVMFNNV
;
A
#
# COMPACT_ATOMS: atom_id res chain seq x y z
N MET A 1 -11.57 1.83 -33.94
CA MET A 1 -10.36 1.61 -34.77
C MET A 1 -9.62 0.43 -34.17
N ASN A 2 -9.75 -0.77 -34.75
CA ASN A 2 -9.08 -1.97 -34.25
C ASN A 2 -7.60 -1.89 -34.64
N LEU A 3 -6.69 -1.72 -33.68
CA LEU A 3 -5.27 -1.87 -33.94
C LEU A 3 -5.01 -3.34 -34.29
N ASN A 4 -4.48 -3.61 -35.48
CA ASN A 4 -4.12 -4.96 -35.93
C ASN A 4 -2.99 -5.51 -35.03
N ARG A 5 -3.07 -6.79 -34.64
CA ARG A 5 -2.07 -7.55 -33.88
C ARG A 5 -0.65 -7.37 -34.46
N ASP A 6 -0.55 -7.26 -35.79
CA ASP A 6 0.71 -7.09 -36.49
C ASP A 6 1.34 -5.73 -36.23
N ILE A 7 0.54 -4.67 -36.06
CA ILE A 7 1.02 -3.32 -35.75
C ILE A 7 1.66 -3.29 -34.36
N PHE A 8 1.07 -4.00 -33.40
CA PHE A 8 1.66 -4.08 -32.05
C PHE A 8 2.99 -4.83 -32.03
N LEU A 9 3.10 -5.95 -32.74
CA LEU A 9 4.36 -6.69 -32.83
C LEU A 9 5.47 -5.82 -33.44
N VAL A 10 5.15 -5.05 -34.48
CA VAL A 10 6.09 -4.11 -35.10
C VAL A 10 6.46 -2.97 -34.14
N VAL A 11 5.48 -2.34 -33.49
CA VAL A 11 5.74 -1.23 -32.55
C VAL A 11 6.53 -1.70 -31.32
N SER A 12 6.25 -2.91 -30.80
CA SER A 12 6.96 -3.47 -29.65
C SER A 12 8.45 -3.71 -29.87
N GLN A 13 8.92 -3.82 -31.13
CA GLN A 13 10.34 -3.97 -31.42
C GLN A 13 11.14 -2.68 -31.17
N PHE A 14 10.46 -1.54 -31.07
CA PHE A 14 11.06 -0.22 -30.87
C PHE A 14 10.82 0.35 -29.47
N LEU A 15 10.12 -0.39 -28.63
CA LEU A 15 9.78 0.01 -27.27
C LEU A 15 10.68 -0.68 -26.26
N ASP A 16 10.92 -0.02 -25.14
CA ASP A 16 11.63 -0.68 -24.06
C ASP A 16 10.75 -1.71 -23.35
N LYS A 17 11.38 -2.57 -22.54
CA LYS A 17 10.70 -3.67 -21.85
C LYS A 17 9.59 -3.18 -20.92
N TYR A 18 9.70 -1.98 -20.36
CA TYR A 18 8.70 -1.39 -19.47
C TYR A 18 7.51 -0.84 -20.26
N ASP A 19 7.77 -0.18 -21.38
CA ASP A 19 6.74 0.34 -22.29
C ASP A 19 5.88 -0.79 -22.88
N ILE A 20 6.48 -1.93 -23.21
CA ILE A 20 5.75 -3.11 -23.70
C ILE A 20 4.82 -3.68 -22.60
N ILE A 21 5.28 -3.71 -21.35
CA ILE A 21 4.48 -4.16 -20.20
C ILE A 21 3.31 -3.20 -19.95
N GLN A 22 3.54 -1.90 -20.04
CA GLN A 22 2.48 -0.90 -19.87
C GLN A 22 1.44 -0.99 -20.99
N ILE A 23 1.84 -1.07 -22.26
CA ILE A 23 0.90 -1.15 -23.39
C ILE A 23 0.07 -2.44 -23.33
N THR A 24 0.66 -3.55 -22.89
CA THR A 24 -0.06 -4.82 -22.75
C THR A 24 -1.01 -4.86 -21.56
N ALA A 25 -0.81 -4.01 -20.54
CA ALA A 25 -1.73 -3.85 -19.42
C ALA A 25 -2.95 -2.99 -19.76
N LEU A 26 -2.89 -2.17 -20.82
CA LEU A 26 -3.91 -1.18 -21.18
C LEU A 26 -5.01 -1.72 -22.12
N SER A 27 -4.89 -2.94 -22.67
CA SER A 27 -5.88 -3.44 -23.64
C SER A 27 -6.08 -4.95 -23.69
N LYS A 28 -7.36 -5.35 -23.64
CA LYS A 28 -8.01 -6.50 -24.29
C LYS A 28 -7.12 -7.32 -25.25
N TYR A 29 -6.75 -6.61 -26.31
CA TYR A 29 -6.24 -7.14 -27.56
C TYR A 29 -4.75 -7.48 -27.53
N PHE A 30 -3.99 -6.94 -26.59
CA PHE A 30 -2.53 -7.15 -26.50
C PHE A 30 -2.13 -8.26 -25.52
N CYS A 31 -3.12 -8.98 -24.99
CA CYS A 31 -2.95 -10.08 -24.04
C CYS A 31 -2.06 -11.21 -24.61
N ASP A 32 -2.27 -11.59 -25.87
CA ASP A 32 -1.49 -12.64 -26.54
C ASP A 32 -0.07 -12.18 -26.91
N GLY A 33 0.10 -10.89 -27.21
CA GLY A 33 1.40 -10.27 -27.44
C GLY A 33 2.26 -10.27 -26.16
N LYS A 34 1.64 -9.97 -25.01
CA LYS A 34 2.28 -10.05 -23.68
C LYS A 34 2.79 -11.45 -23.37
N LYS A 35 1.96 -12.47 -23.59
CA LYS A 35 2.33 -13.86 -23.31
C LYS A 35 3.52 -14.33 -24.14
N ASN A 36 3.55 -14.00 -25.43
CA ASN A 36 4.67 -14.35 -26.30
C ASN A 36 5.95 -13.57 -25.91
N PHE A 37 5.84 -12.27 -25.64
CA PHE A 37 6.97 -11.45 -25.22
C PHE A 37 7.61 -11.97 -23.92
N LEU A 38 6.80 -12.34 -22.93
CA LEU A 38 7.28 -12.88 -21.65
C LEU A 38 7.84 -14.30 -21.77
N ARG A 39 7.26 -15.13 -22.65
CA ARG A 39 7.81 -16.46 -22.96
C ARG A 39 9.22 -16.36 -23.53
N ASP A 40 9.45 -15.35 -24.37
CA ASP A 40 10.69 -15.16 -25.11
C ASP A 40 11.73 -14.32 -24.31
N HIS A 41 11.33 -13.69 -23.20
CA HIS A 41 12.19 -12.88 -22.31
C HIS A 41 12.05 -13.27 -20.82
N LYS A 42 12.37 -14.53 -20.51
CA LYS A 42 12.27 -15.12 -19.15
C LYS A 42 13.07 -14.40 -18.06
N ASP A 43 14.05 -13.57 -18.45
CA ASP A 43 14.93 -12.84 -17.53
C ASP A 43 14.29 -11.57 -16.96
N ILE A 44 13.10 -11.20 -17.42
CA ILE A 44 12.34 -10.06 -16.89
C ILE A 44 11.57 -10.53 -15.65
N CYS A 45 12.17 -10.41 -14.46
CA CYS A 45 11.48 -10.65 -13.19
C CYS A 45 10.29 -9.68 -13.01
N GLN A 46 9.10 -10.09 -13.43
CA GLN A 46 7.85 -9.33 -13.25
C GLN A 46 7.28 -9.45 -11.82
N THR A 47 8.11 -9.26 -10.80
CA THR A 47 7.56 -9.18 -9.44
C THR A 47 6.73 -7.91 -9.27
N HIS A 48 7.04 -6.84 -10.04
CA HIS A 48 6.43 -5.51 -9.95
C HIS A 48 5.70 -5.10 -11.23
N ILE A 49 4.48 -4.58 -11.10
CA ILE A 49 3.75 -3.87 -12.17
C ILE A 49 3.48 -2.44 -11.74
N ILE A 50 3.75 -1.48 -12.63
CA ILE A 50 3.34 -0.08 -12.50
C ILE A 50 2.17 0.15 -13.47
N LEU A 51 1.07 0.70 -12.96
CA LEU A 51 -0.15 0.94 -13.73
C LEU A 51 -0.43 2.44 -13.85
N ASN A 52 -0.63 2.89 -15.09
CA ASN A 52 -0.94 4.28 -15.42
C ASN A 52 -2.42 4.39 -15.83
N GLY A 53 -3.17 5.31 -15.22
CA GLY A 53 -4.56 5.65 -15.59
C GLY A 53 -5.64 4.64 -15.18
N LYS A 54 -6.80 4.69 -15.86
CA LYS A 54 -7.95 3.80 -15.61
C LYS A 54 -7.62 2.34 -15.96
N CYS A 55 -7.22 1.56 -14.97
CA CYS A 55 -6.94 0.13 -15.15
C CYS A 55 -8.17 -0.71 -14.78
N THR A 56 -8.75 -1.37 -15.79
CA THR A 56 -9.68 -2.48 -15.58
C THR A 56 -8.89 -3.79 -15.58
N PHE A 57 -8.86 -4.47 -14.44
CA PHE A 57 -8.14 -5.75 -14.34
C PHE A 57 -8.99 -6.88 -14.90
N TYR A 58 -8.58 -7.44 -16.05
CA TYR A 58 -9.05 -8.77 -16.43
C TYR A 58 -8.16 -9.79 -15.72
N SER A 59 -8.76 -10.65 -14.90
CA SER A 59 -8.08 -11.67 -14.09
C SER A 59 -7.17 -12.62 -14.87
N ASN A 60 -7.28 -12.65 -16.20
CA ASN A 60 -6.48 -13.47 -17.11
C ASN A 60 -5.25 -12.75 -17.72
N MET A 61 -5.02 -11.46 -17.40
CA MET A 61 -3.95 -10.60 -17.95
C MET A 61 -2.62 -10.65 -17.17
N LEU A 62 -2.64 -11.27 -15.99
CA LEU A 62 -1.54 -11.27 -15.04
C LEU A 62 -1.10 -12.72 -14.82
N THR A 63 0.18 -13.00 -15.09
CA THR A 63 0.78 -14.32 -14.84
C THR A 63 0.74 -14.58 -13.33
N ASN A 64 0.76 -15.86 -12.93
CA ASN A 64 0.74 -16.25 -11.50
C ASN A 64 1.99 -15.80 -10.71
N GLU A 65 2.90 -15.05 -11.34
CA GLU A 65 4.21 -14.66 -10.81
C GLU A 65 4.22 -13.23 -10.25
N ILE A 66 3.21 -12.41 -10.58
CA ILE A 66 3.15 -11.03 -10.11
C ILE A 66 2.63 -11.01 -8.66
N THR A 67 3.43 -10.43 -7.78
CA THR A 67 3.16 -10.37 -6.33
C THR A 67 3.17 -8.93 -5.81
N HIS A 68 3.81 -8.00 -6.50
CA HIS A 68 3.94 -6.59 -6.11
C HIS A 68 3.20 -5.71 -7.13
N MET A 69 2.27 -4.89 -6.65
CA MET A 69 1.47 -4.01 -7.50
C MET A 69 1.60 -2.56 -7.06
N ARG A 70 2.05 -1.70 -7.98
CA ARG A 70 2.18 -0.27 -7.77
C ARG A 70 1.27 0.50 -8.72
N PHE A 71 0.45 1.38 -8.14
CA PHE A 71 -0.33 2.35 -8.89
C PHE A 71 0.50 3.61 -9.11
N ASP A 72 0.37 4.22 -10.29
CA ASP A 72 1.00 5.49 -10.62
C ASP A 72 0.47 6.63 -9.75
N ASP A 73 1.29 7.67 -9.60
CA ASP A 73 1.00 8.83 -8.75
C ASP A 73 -0.31 9.54 -9.10
N GLU A 74 -0.75 9.50 -10.36
CA GLU A 74 -2.01 10.11 -10.81
C GLU A 74 -3.25 9.22 -10.63
N TYR A 75 -3.10 7.95 -10.20
CA TYR A 75 -4.22 7.03 -10.02
C TYR A 75 -5.13 7.48 -8.86
N ASP A 76 -6.37 7.86 -9.18
CA ASP A 76 -7.44 8.18 -8.21
C ASP A 76 -8.80 7.62 -8.68
N ASP A 77 -8.81 6.40 -9.20
CA ASP A 77 -10.04 5.71 -9.59
C ASP A 77 -10.47 4.68 -8.54
N GLU A 78 -11.74 4.23 -8.60
CA GLU A 78 -12.19 3.13 -7.74
C GLU A 78 -11.32 1.89 -8.00
N LEU A 79 -10.80 1.29 -6.93
CA LEU A 79 -10.00 0.07 -7.02
C LEU A 79 -10.82 -1.04 -7.68
N ASP A 80 -10.24 -1.84 -8.55
CA ASP A 80 -10.85 -3.06 -9.07
C ASP A 80 -10.38 -4.30 -8.29
N MET A 81 -11.02 -5.46 -8.50
CA MET A 81 -10.57 -6.70 -7.85
C MET A 81 -9.15 -7.05 -8.32
N LEU A 82 -8.20 -7.08 -7.39
CA LEU A 82 -6.81 -7.41 -7.70
C LEU A 82 -6.62 -8.94 -7.77
N PRO A 83 -5.62 -9.45 -8.49
CA PRO A 83 -5.30 -10.87 -8.52
C PRO A 83 -4.95 -11.43 -7.14
N SER A 84 -5.30 -12.70 -6.90
CA SER A 84 -5.02 -13.38 -5.63
C SER A 84 -3.52 -13.55 -5.33
N THR A 85 -2.65 -13.43 -6.34
CA THR A 85 -1.20 -13.55 -6.20
C THR A 85 -0.55 -12.29 -5.60
N ILE A 86 -1.27 -11.17 -5.56
CA ILE A 86 -0.72 -9.92 -5.03
C ILE A 86 -0.56 -10.02 -3.51
N THR A 87 0.68 -9.78 -3.06
CA THR A 87 1.08 -9.75 -1.66
C THR A 87 1.43 -8.33 -1.20
N HIS A 88 1.82 -7.43 -2.11
CA HIS A 88 2.19 -6.06 -1.76
C HIS A 88 1.51 -5.05 -2.69
N VAL A 89 0.93 -3.99 -2.11
CA VAL A 89 0.20 -2.95 -2.84
C VAL A 89 0.73 -1.56 -2.46
N TRP A 90 1.10 -0.77 -3.46
CA TRP A 90 1.46 0.65 -3.34
C TRP A 90 0.45 1.49 -4.12
N PHE A 91 -0.34 2.30 -3.43
CA PHE A 91 -1.17 3.31 -4.07
C PHE A 91 -0.34 4.55 -4.40
N GLY A 92 -0.57 5.14 -5.58
CA GLY A 92 0.08 6.37 -5.99
C GLY A 92 -0.38 7.59 -5.19
N LYS A 93 0.38 8.68 -5.29
CA LYS A 93 0.20 9.92 -4.50
C LYS A 93 -1.24 10.45 -4.47
N ASN A 94 -1.98 10.41 -5.57
CA ASN A 94 -3.31 11.02 -5.68
C ASN A 94 -4.45 10.11 -5.22
N PHE A 95 -4.20 8.82 -4.97
CA PHE A 95 -5.24 7.86 -4.61
C PHE A 95 -5.97 8.27 -3.32
N ASN A 96 -7.27 8.51 -3.43
CA ASN A 96 -8.11 8.89 -2.30
C ASN A 96 -9.53 8.30 -2.44
N LYS A 97 -9.62 7.02 -2.81
CA LYS A 97 -10.89 6.27 -2.90
C LYS A 97 -11.01 5.19 -1.85
N LYS A 98 -12.25 4.74 -1.59
CA LYS A 98 -12.54 3.62 -0.69
C LYS A 98 -12.02 2.30 -1.28
N LEU A 99 -11.42 1.44 -0.44
CA LEU A 99 -10.95 0.12 -0.85
C LEU A 99 -12.08 -0.89 -1.06
N ARG A 100 -13.17 -0.80 -0.28
CA ARG A 100 -14.37 -1.65 -0.40
C ARG A 100 -14.04 -3.15 -0.40
N ASN A 101 -13.10 -3.57 0.44
CA ASN A 101 -12.68 -4.97 0.60
C ASN A 101 -12.09 -5.60 -0.68
N LYS A 102 -11.59 -4.79 -1.63
CA LYS A 102 -11.05 -5.28 -2.91
C LYS A 102 -9.58 -5.74 -2.86
N LEU A 103 -8.95 -5.65 -1.68
CA LEU A 103 -7.63 -6.21 -1.46
C LEU A 103 -7.70 -7.75 -1.35
N PRO A 104 -6.85 -8.50 -2.09
CA PRO A 104 -6.82 -9.96 -2.03
C PRO A 104 -6.43 -10.52 -0.67
N TYR A 105 -6.91 -11.73 -0.35
CA TYR A 105 -6.60 -12.40 0.91
C TYR A 105 -5.10 -12.64 1.17
N GLY A 106 -4.25 -12.63 0.14
CA GLY A 106 -2.80 -12.81 0.27
C GLY A 106 -2.00 -11.53 0.56
N VAL A 107 -2.64 -10.35 0.60
CA VAL A 107 -1.94 -9.08 0.79
C VAL A 107 -1.34 -8.97 2.19
N ASP A 108 -0.03 -8.87 2.23
CA ASP A 108 0.80 -8.68 3.41
C ASP A 108 1.07 -7.18 3.67
N THR A 109 1.36 -6.41 2.63
CA THR A 109 1.81 -5.01 2.76
C THR A 109 0.91 -4.06 1.96
N VAL A 110 0.45 -3.00 2.61
CA VAL A 110 -0.34 -1.92 2.00
C VAL A 110 0.31 -0.57 2.28
N ILE A 111 0.64 0.16 1.21
CA ILE A 111 1.19 1.52 1.27
C ILE A 111 0.26 2.47 0.53
N PHE A 112 -0.22 3.50 1.23
CA PHE A 112 -1.04 4.55 0.65
C PHE A 112 -0.19 5.74 0.20
N GLY A 113 -0.63 6.38 -0.88
CA GLY A 113 -0.05 7.62 -1.37
C GLY A 113 -0.45 8.84 -0.53
N ASP A 114 0.23 9.96 -0.79
CA ASP A 114 0.21 11.16 0.04
C ASP A 114 -1.19 11.73 0.32
N ARG A 115 -2.08 11.76 -0.69
CA ARG A 115 -3.41 12.37 -0.59
C ARG A 115 -4.48 11.46 0.02
N TYR A 116 -4.15 10.21 0.35
CA TYR A 116 -5.14 9.27 0.88
C TYR A 116 -5.65 9.77 2.25
N ASN A 117 -6.90 10.20 2.29
CA ASN A 117 -7.58 10.64 3.51
C ASN A 117 -9.05 10.20 3.52
N THR A 118 -9.31 9.03 2.96
CA THR A 118 -10.63 8.41 2.97
C THR A 118 -10.80 7.53 4.21
N LYS A 119 -11.99 7.57 4.82
CA LYS A 119 -12.34 6.72 5.97
C LYS A 119 -12.12 5.24 5.62
N ILE A 120 -11.33 4.59 6.45
CA ILE A 120 -10.98 3.17 6.34
C ILE A 120 -11.66 2.37 7.45
N THR A 121 -11.94 1.10 7.19
CA THR A 121 -12.63 0.20 8.13
C THR A 121 -11.91 -1.14 8.21
N ARG A 122 -12.25 -1.95 9.22
CA ARG A 122 -11.68 -3.30 9.39
C ARG A 122 -11.79 -4.17 8.14
N ASN A 123 -12.88 -4.04 7.40
CA ASN A 123 -13.16 -4.90 6.25
C ASN A 123 -12.26 -4.57 5.04
N ASP A 124 -11.71 -3.36 5.00
CA ASP A 124 -10.80 -2.94 3.92
C ASP A 124 -9.46 -3.68 3.97
N PHE A 125 -9.10 -4.28 5.12
CA PHE A 125 -7.86 -5.03 5.29
C PHE A 125 -8.10 -6.55 5.45
N PRO A 126 -7.50 -7.38 4.59
CA PRO A 126 -7.39 -8.82 4.80
C PRO A 126 -6.69 -9.18 6.13
N SER A 127 -6.96 -10.35 6.68
CA SER A 127 -6.34 -10.81 7.94
C SER A 127 -4.83 -11.09 7.83
N SER A 128 -4.33 -11.26 6.62
CA SER A 128 -2.92 -11.49 6.29
C SER A 128 -2.04 -10.25 6.40
N VAL A 129 -2.62 -9.04 6.37
CA VAL A 129 -1.87 -7.78 6.36
C VAL A 129 -0.98 -7.67 7.62
N ARG A 130 0.32 -7.48 7.39
CA ARG A 130 1.36 -7.26 8.40
C ARG A 130 1.86 -5.82 8.43
N THR A 131 1.87 -5.13 7.29
CA THR A 131 2.40 -3.77 7.17
C THR A 131 1.36 -2.81 6.59
N VAL A 132 1.13 -1.70 7.30
CA VAL A 132 0.28 -0.60 6.82
C VAL A 132 1.03 0.72 6.93
N ILE A 133 1.16 1.43 5.81
CA ILE A 133 1.81 2.74 5.74
C ILE A 133 0.85 3.73 5.12
N PHE A 134 0.47 4.76 5.88
CA PHE A 134 -0.37 5.85 5.42
C PHE A 134 0.46 6.99 4.82
N GLY A 135 -0.11 7.65 3.81
CA GLY A 135 0.42 8.86 3.22
C GLY A 135 0.20 10.10 4.08
N ASN A 136 0.81 11.21 3.66
CA ASN A 136 0.94 12.43 4.46
C ASN A 136 -0.38 13.04 4.94
N ASP A 137 -1.46 12.97 4.16
CA ASP A 137 -2.72 13.65 4.45
C ASP A 137 -3.71 12.85 5.30
N PHE A 138 -3.40 11.58 5.59
CA PHE A 138 -4.28 10.72 6.36
C PHE A 138 -4.46 11.23 7.80
N ASP A 139 -5.68 11.59 8.17
CA ASP A 139 -6.07 12.03 9.52
C ASP A 139 -7.46 11.50 9.92
N ASN A 140 -7.82 10.31 9.44
CA ASN A 140 -9.06 9.65 9.84
C ASN A 140 -8.88 8.85 11.14
N ASN A 141 -9.98 8.68 11.89
CA ASN A 141 -10.00 7.80 13.05
C ASN A 141 -9.67 6.35 12.63
N VAL A 142 -8.81 5.68 13.41
CA VAL A 142 -8.32 4.32 13.18
C VAL A 142 -8.83 3.30 14.18
N ASP A 143 -9.88 3.64 14.93
CA ASP A 143 -10.53 2.73 15.86
C ASP A 143 -11.01 1.46 15.14
N HIS A 144 -10.59 0.31 15.68
CA HIS A 144 -10.86 -1.02 15.13
C HIS A 144 -10.49 -1.26 13.66
N VAL A 145 -9.60 -0.45 13.07
CA VAL A 145 -9.25 -0.56 11.64
C VAL A 145 -8.29 -1.71 11.35
N PHE A 146 -7.27 -1.91 12.20
CA PHE A 146 -6.17 -2.81 11.87
C PHE A 146 -6.52 -4.29 12.13
N PRO A 147 -6.13 -5.22 11.25
CA PRO A 147 -6.24 -6.65 11.53
C PRO A 147 -5.32 -7.07 12.68
N LEU A 148 -5.69 -8.15 13.37
CA LEU A 148 -4.96 -8.67 14.55
C LEU A 148 -3.52 -9.08 14.23
N GLY A 149 -3.18 -9.27 12.96
CA GLY A 149 -1.85 -9.69 12.52
C GLY A 149 -0.86 -8.55 12.24
N VAL A 150 -1.27 -7.27 12.29
CA VAL A 150 -0.39 -6.16 11.90
C VAL A 150 0.82 -6.02 12.82
N GLU A 151 2.00 -5.91 12.23
CA GLU A 151 3.28 -5.82 12.93
C GLU A 151 3.93 -4.44 12.78
N TYR A 152 3.67 -3.75 11.66
CA TYR A 152 4.21 -2.42 11.37
C TYR A 152 3.13 -1.43 10.91
N ILE A 153 3.04 -0.31 11.62
CA ILE A 153 2.19 0.83 11.26
C ILE A 153 3.04 2.09 11.11
N LYS A 154 2.86 2.83 10.01
CA LYS A 154 3.39 4.18 9.85
C LYS A 154 2.27 5.14 9.49
N PHE A 155 2.14 6.21 10.27
CA PHE A 155 1.25 7.31 9.99
C PHE A 155 1.95 8.43 9.22
N GLY A 156 1.18 9.13 8.38
CA GLY A 156 1.65 10.30 7.65
C GLY A 156 1.76 11.55 8.51
N ASN A 157 2.31 12.61 7.91
CA ASN A 157 2.63 13.86 8.62
C ASN A 157 1.44 14.55 9.29
N ASN A 158 0.22 14.44 8.73
CA ASN A 158 -0.96 15.14 9.22
C ASN A 158 -1.74 14.39 10.30
N PHE A 159 -1.48 13.09 10.50
CA PHE A 159 -2.23 12.27 11.45
C PHE A 159 -2.10 12.81 12.88
N ASN A 160 -3.24 13.14 13.50
CA ASN A 160 -3.31 13.63 14.87
C ASN A 160 -4.56 13.11 15.61
N GLN A 161 -5.08 11.94 15.22
CA GLN A 161 -6.21 11.30 15.89
C GLN A 161 -5.77 10.55 17.14
N LYS A 162 -6.71 10.39 18.09
CA LYS A 162 -6.49 9.55 19.28
C LYS A 162 -6.32 8.09 18.86
N ILE A 163 -5.39 7.38 19.50
CA ILE A 163 -5.07 5.98 19.19
C ILE A 163 -5.31 5.02 20.36
N ALA A 164 -6.04 5.47 21.39
CA ALA A 164 -6.35 4.65 22.55
C ALA A 164 -7.08 3.36 22.10
N ARG A 165 -6.52 2.20 22.46
CA ARG A 165 -7.04 0.86 22.13
C ARG A 165 -7.16 0.52 20.63
N CYS A 166 -6.65 1.36 19.74
CA CYS A 166 -6.73 1.15 18.28
C CYS A 166 -5.65 0.20 17.75
N ILE A 167 -4.53 0.08 18.48
CA ILE A 167 -3.33 -0.62 18.01
C ILE A 167 -3.36 -2.10 18.46
N PRO A 168 -3.21 -3.09 17.55
CA PRO A 168 -3.14 -4.50 17.91
C PRO A 168 -1.88 -4.87 18.74
N LYS A 169 -1.98 -5.89 19.61
CA LYS A 169 -0.86 -6.44 20.41
C LYS A 169 0.28 -7.06 19.57
N SER A 170 0.03 -7.32 18.29
CA SER A 170 1.02 -7.82 17.32
C SER A 170 1.98 -6.74 16.84
N VAL A 171 1.64 -5.46 16.99
CA VAL A 171 2.48 -4.36 16.51
C VAL A 171 3.82 -4.36 17.23
N ARG A 172 4.90 -4.32 16.45
CA ARG A 172 6.29 -4.27 16.91
C ARG A 172 6.93 -2.92 16.63
N LYS A 173 6.52 -2.27 15.53
CA LYS A 173 6.99 -0.95 15.13
C LYS A 173 5.82 -0.03 14.84
N ILE A 174 5.87 1.17 15.41
CA ILE A 174 4.93 2.25 15.10
C ILE A 174 5.68 3.55 14.90
N VAL A 175 5.29 4.29 13.85
CA VAL A 175 5.91 5.58 13.49
C VAL A 175 4.82 6.62 13.33
N PHE A 176 4.95 7.72 14.06
CA PHE A 176 4.04 8.86 14.00
C PHE A 176 4.64 10.00 13.16
N GLY A 177 3.77 10.68 12.42
CA GLY A 177 4.15 11.84 11.62
C GLY A 177 4.32 13.12 12.43
N LYS A 178 4.68 14.19 11.73
CA LYS A 178 5.04 15.50 12.31
C LYS A 178 3.98 16.10 13.24
N LYS A 179 2.68 16.03 12.90
CA LYS A 179 1.61 16.71 13.65
C LYS A 179 1.06 15.92 14.84
N PHE A 180 1.47 14.66 15.02
CA PHE A 180 0.91 13.81 16.07
C PHE A 180 1.26 14.35 17.46
N ASN A 181 0.26 14.73 18.24
CA ASN A 181 0.41 15.28 19.58
C ASN A 181 -0.71 14.82 20.55
N GLN A 182 -1.11 13.55 20.40
CA GLN A 182 -2.11 12.91 21.25
C GLN A 182 -1.48 12.09 22.36
N THR A 183 -2.27 11.81 23.40
CA THR A 183 -1.88 10.93 24.50
C THR A 183 -1.85 9.46 24.05
N ILE A 184 -0.91 8.68 24.58
CA ILE A 184 -0.60 7.33 24.10
C ILE A 184 -0.52 6.27 25.23
N PHE A 185 -1.24 6.51 26.34
CA PHE A 185 -1.24 5.67 27.55
C PHE A 185 -1.32 4.15 27.27
N ASP A 186 -2.23 3.74 26.38
CA ASP A 186 -2.51 2.31 26.15
C ASP A 186 -1.54 1.65 25.16
N VAL A 187 -0.84 2.43 24.33
CA VAL A 187 0.04 1.89 23.27
C VAL A 187 1.23 1.16 23.89
N PHE A 188 1.72 1.68 24.99
CA PHE A 188 2.92 1.19 25.65
C PHE A 188 2.74 -0.13 26.41
N GLN A 189 1.50 -0.58 26.57
CA GLN A 189 1.16 -1.86 27.20
C GLN A 189 1.13 -3.02 26.20
N LEU A 190 1.40 -2.77 24.91
CA LEU A 190 1.17 -3.73 23.82
C LEU A 190 2.40 -4.51 23.34
N GLY A 191 3.54 -4.42 24.02
CA GLY A 191 4.74 -5.15 23.59
C GLY A 191 5.46 -4.53 22.39
N ILE A 192 5.19 -3.26 22.08
CA ILE A 192 5.82 -2.53 20.97
C ILE A 192 7.30 -2.33 21.28
N LYS A 193 8.17 -2.72 20.34
CA LYS A 193 9.62 -2.63 20.47
C LYS A 193 10.20 -1.31 20.00
N HIS A 194 9.57 -0.71 18.99
CA HIS A 194 10.09 0.45 18.26
C HIS A 194 9.02 1.52 18.08
N ILE A 195 9.29 2.71 18.61
CA ILE A 195 8.37 3.85 18.54
C ILE A 195 9.14 5.07 18.05
N GLU A 196 8.62 5.74 17.02
CA GLU A 196 9.16 7.00 16.53
C GLU A 196 8.09 8.10 16.59
N PHE A 197 8.45 9.24 17.15
CA PHE A 197 7.63 10.45 17.15
C PHE A 197 8.19 11.50 16.19
N GLY A 198 7.29 12.20 15.48
CA GLY A 198 7.63 13.38 14.71
C GLY A 198 7.85 14.62 15.59
N THR A 199 8.34 15.69 14.95
CA THR A 199 8.72 16.97 15.58
C THR A 199 7.64 17.64 16.44
N GLY A 200 6.36 17.41 16.16
CA GLY A 200 5.25 18.07 16.87
C GLY A 200 4.79 17.37 18.14
N PHE A 201 5.39 16.22 18.51
CA PHE A 201 5.02 15.52 19.73
C PHE A 201 5.55 16.25 20.96
N ASN A 202 4.64 16.80 21.77
CA ASN A 202 4.95 17.54 22.99
C ASN A 202 4.05 17.10 24.16
N ARG A 203 3.91 15.79 24.36
CA ARG A 203 3.20 15.21 25.51
C ARG A 203 4.19 14.51 26.44
N SER A 204 3.92 14.61 27.73
CA SER A 204 4.66 13.85 28.74
C SER A 204 4.41 12.35 28.58
N LEU A 205 5.50 11.57 28.60
CA LEU A 205 5.45 10.10 28.67
C LEU A 205 5.51 9.57 30.11
N LYS A 206 5.51 10.45 31.12
CA LYS A 206 5.67 10.05 32.53
C LYS A 206 4.57 9.05 32.93
N GLY A 207 4.98 7.92 33.52
CA GLY A 207 4.09 6.83 33.92
C GLY A 207 3.64 5.90 32.79
N ASN A 208 4.10 6.14 31.56
CA ASN A 208 3.68 5.41 30.37
C ASN A 208 4.84 4.91 29.53
N ILE A 209 6.05 4.81 30.08
CA ILE A 209 7.17 4.30 29.30
C ILE A 209 6.93 2.79 29.08
N PRO A 210 6.95 2.32 27.83
CA PRO A 210 6.75 0.91 27.52
C PRO A 210 7.92 0.13 28.09
N VAL A 211 7.65 -0.73 29.08
CA VAL A 211 8.67 -1.63 29.65
C VAL A 211 9.28 -2.53 28.54
N THR A 212 8.54 -2.70 27.45
CA THR A 212 8.90 -3.54 26.30
C THR A 212 9.53 -2.80 25.13
N ALA A 213 9.51 -1.46 25.07
CA ALA A 213 10.16 -0.78 23.96
C ALA A 213 11.66 -0.75 24.17
N THR A 214 12.37 -1.26 23.18
CA THR A 214 13.82 -1.23 23.11
C THR A 214 14.32 0.05 22.44
N TYR A 215 13.44 0.73 21.69
CA TYR A 215 13.79 1.91 20.92
C TYR A 215 12.65 2.94 20.91
N VAL A 216 12.94 4.15 21.40
CA VAL A 216 12.03 5.30 21.37
C VAL A 216 12.80 6.49 20.81
N MET A 217 12.34 7.05 19.70
CA MET A 217 12.94 8.22 19.06
C MET A 217 12.00 9.40 19.04
N PHE A 218 12.58 10.58 19.24
CA PHE A 218 11.94 11.86 19.01
C PHE A 218 12.72 12.57 17.91
N ASN A 219 12.09 12.74 16.74
CA ASN A 219 12.72 13.41 15.61
C ASN A 219 12.60 14.94 15.78
N ASN A 220 13.15 15.48 16.87
CA ASN A 220 13.22 16.91 17.12
C ASN A 220 14.34 17.51 16.26
N VAL A 221 14.02 18.52 15.45
CA VAL A 221 14.99 19.38 14.77
C VAL A 221 15.18 20.63 15.62
#